data_AF-A0A1F3JTY2-F1
#
_entry.id   AF-A0A1F3JTY2-F1
#
_cell.length_a   1.000
_cell.length_b   1.000
_cell.length_c   1.000
_cell.angle_alpha   90.00
_cell.angle_beta   90.00
_cell.angle_gamma   90.00
#
_symmetry.space_group_name_H-M   'P 1'
#
loop_
_entity.id
_entity.type
_entity.pdbx_description
1 polymer ?
#
loop_
_entity_poly.entity_id
_entity_poly.type
_entity_poly.pdbx_seq_one_letter_code
_entity_poly.pdbx_strand_id
1 'polypeptide(L)'
;MDATTLLLLIAIGLVAGALGGLLGIGGGIIMIPAMVYVMGMGQHEAIGTSLAVMLPPIGLFAAYNYYKEGYINLKFALIMAAAFMVGSFFSSKLAVSIPASTIRKAFSIFLVIVAIKMFFSK
;
A
#
# COMPACT_ATOMS: atom_id res chain seq x y z
N MET A 1 1.37 17.03 18.30
CA MET A 1 1.45 15.57 18.16
C MET A 1 1.89 15.01 19.50
N ASP A 2 1.07 14.17 20.10
CA ASP A 2 1.34 13.46 21.35
C ASP A 2 2.35 12.32 21.11
N ALA A 3 3.04 11.90 22.18
CA ALA A 3 4.06 10.85 22.11
C ALA A 3 3.47 9.50 21.62
N THR A 4 2.22 9.21 21.96
CA THR A 4 1.53 7.98 21.55
C THR A 4 1.33 7.94 20.03
N THR A 5 0.81 9.03 19.43
CA THR A 5 0.66 9.11 17.96
C THR A 5 1.99 8.96 17.23
N LEU A 6 3.06 9.58 17.73
CA LEU A 6 4.40 9.42 17.16
C LEU A 6 4.85 7.95 17.18
N LEU A 7 4.70 7.27 18.32
CA LEU A 7 5.06 5.87 18.47
C LEU A 7 4.23 4.96 17.56
N LEU A 8 2.93 5.23 17.41
CA LEU A 8 2.05 4.49 16.50
C LEU A 8 2.49 4.66 15.04
N LEU A 9 2.80 5.88 14.60
CA LEU A 9 3.29 6.14 13.24
C LEU A 9 4.59 5.40 12.95
N ILE A 10 5.54 5.42 13.90
CA ILE A 10 6.81 4.68 13.79
C ILE A 10 6.54 3.17 13.69
N ALA A 11 5.71 2.62 14.58
CA ALA A 11 5.38 1.20 14.59
C ALA A 11 4.70 0.76 13.30
N ILE A 12 3.71 1.52 12.81
CA ILE A 12 3.02 1.26 11.55
C ILE A 12 4.01 1.27 10.39
N GLY A 13 4.89 2.28 10.32
CA GLY A 13 5.91 2.39 9.28
C GLY A 13 6.89 1.22 9.28
N LEU A 14 7.39 0.81 10.45
CA LEU A 14 8.32 -0.32 10.59
C LEU A 14 7.67 -1.65 10.18
N VAL A 15 6.46 -1.92 10.67
CA VAL A 15 5.74 -3.17 10.35
C VAL A 15 5.36 -3.20 8.87
N ALA A 16 4.83 -2.10 8.33
CA ALA A 16 4.47 -2.01 6.92
C ALA A 16 5.69 -2.11 6.00
N GLY A 17 6.83 -1.52 6.38
CA GLY A 17 8.09 -1.62 5.66
C GLY A 17 8.67 -3.03 5.67
N ALA A 18 8.71 -3.68 6.84
CA ALA A 18 9.19 -5.04 6.98
C ALA A 18 8.34 -6.03 6.15
N LEU A 19 7.02 -5.99 6.30
CA LEU A 19 6.12 -6.87 5.54
C LEU A 19 6.09 -6.50 4.05
N GLY A 20 6.19 -5.21 3.72
CA GLY A 20 6.28 -4.74 2.34
C GLY A 20 7.53 -5.25 1.63
N GLY A 21 8.67 -5.26 2.30
CA GLY A 21 9.94 -5.80 1.77
C GLY A 21 9.96 -7.33 1.69
N LEU A 22 9.43 -8.02 2.71
CA LEU A 22 9.41 -9.49 2.77
C LEU A 22 8.40 -10.12 1.80
N LEU A 23 7.21 -9.52 1.67
CA LEU A 23 6.08 -10.09 0.92
C LEU A 23 5.80 -9.37 -0.40
N GLY A 24 6.42 -8.21 -0.65
CA GLY A 24 6.18 -7.41 -1.85
C GLY A 24 4.81 -6.71 -1.91
N ILE A 25 4.07 -6.63 -0.80
CA ILE A 25 2.68 -6.13 -0.76
C ILE A 25 2.53 -4.59 -0.80
N GLY A 26 3.64 -3.84 -0.79
CA GLY A 26 3.62 -2.37 -0.86
C GLY A 26 3.12 -1.65 0.40
N GLY A 27 2.95 -2.34 1.54
CA GLY A 27 2.65 -1.74 2.85
C GLY A 27 1.23 -1.18 3.03
N GLY A 28 0.52 -0.79 1.97
CA GLY A 28 -0.82 -0.20 2.04
C GLY A 28 -1.87 -1.10 2.73
N ILE A 29 -1.75 -2.43 2.56
CA ILE A 29 -2.60 -3.42 3.23
C ILE A 29 -2.51 -3.35 4.75
N ILE A 30 -1.36 -2.92 5.29
CA ILE A 30 -1.12 -2.76 6.72
C ILE A 30 -1.41 -1.32 7.16
N MET A 31 -0.88 -0.34 6.44
CA MET A 31 -0.97 1.08 6.80
C MET A 31 -2.40 1.59 6.84
N ILE A 32 -3.21 1.30 5.82
CA ILE A 32 -4.59 1.81 5.71
C ILE A 32 -5.46 1.36 6.89
N PRO A 33 -5.60 0.05 7.21
CA PRO A 33 -6.41 -0.37 8.35
C PRO A 33 -5.81 0.09 9.69
N ALA A 34 -4.50 0.16 9.84
CA ALA A 34 -3.90 0.66 11.07
C ALA A 34 -4.26 2.14 11.31
N MET A 35 -4.13 2.98 10.29
CA MET A 35 -4.53 4.39 10.38
C MET A 35 -6.03 4.57 10.62
N VAL A 36 -6.89 3.79 9.97
CA VAL A 36 -8.35 3.90 10.13
C VAL A 36 -8.82 3.38 11.49
N TYR A 37 -8.40 2.19 11.89
CA TYR A 37 -8.95 1.51 13.07
C TYR A 37 -8.19 1.77 14.36
N VAL A 38 -6.88 2.09 14.28
CA VAL A 38 -6.06 2.39 15.47
C VAL A 38 -5.95 3.89 15.70
N MET A 39 -5.75 4.68 14.63
CA MET A 39 -5.57 6.12 14.74
C MET A 39 -6.86 6.93 14.49
N GLY A 40 -7.95 6.28 14.05
CA GLY A 40 -9.23 6.94 13.81
C GLY A 40 -9.24 7.86 12.58
N MET A 41 -8.28 7.72 11.67
CA MET A 41 -8.21 8.54 10.45
C MET A 41 -9.37 8.25 9.50
N GLY A 42 -9.79 9.26 8.74
CA GLY A 42 -10.76 9.05 7.66
C GLY A 42 -10.21 8.11 6.57
N GLN A 43 -11.07 7.31 5.95
CA GLN A 43 -10.65 6.34 4.91
C GLN A 43 -9.84 7.01 3.78
N HIS A 44 -10.30 8.16 3.28
CA HIS A 44 -9.59 8.88 2.21
C HIS A 44 -8.25 9.45 2.69
N GLU A 45 -8.19 9.93 3.92
CA GLU A 45 -6.98 10.45 4.54
C GLU A 45 -5.94 9.33 4.70
N ALA A 46 -6.34 8.18 5.26
CA ALA A 46 -5.48 7.02 5.39
C ALA A 46 -4.98 6.50 4.03
N ILE A 47 -5.84 6.44 3.01
CA ILE A 47 -5.43 6.05 1.65
C ILE A 47 -4.42 7.05 1.09
N GLY A 48 -4.72 8.35 1.16
CA GLY A 48 -3.84 9.41 0.66
C GLY A 48 -2.48 9.42 1.34
N THR A 49 -2.46 9.32 2.67
CA THR A 49 -1.22 9.22 3.46
C THR A 49 -0.44 7.96 3.06
N SER A 50 -1.10 6.80 2.92
CA SER A 50 -0.39 5.58 2.48
C SER A 50 0.25 5.73 1.10
N LEU A 51 -0.44 6.36 0.15
CA LEU A 51 0.09 6.62 -1.20
C LEU A 51 1.28 7.57 -1.17
N ALA A 52 1.24 8.60 -0.33
CA ALA A 52 2.36 9.53 -0.15
C ALA A 52 3.61 8.81 0.40
N VAL A 53 3.43 7.90 1.36
CA VAL A 53 4.54 7.10 1.91
C VAL A 53 5.10 6.12 0.88
N MET A 54 4.28 5.58 -0.02
CA MET A 54 4.72 4.63 -1.05
C MET A 54 5.58 5.25 -2.16
N LEU A 55 5.55 6.57 -2.35
CA LEU A 55 6.08 7.20 -3.57
C LEU A 55 7.63 7.30 -3.61
N PRO A 56 8.39 7.71 -2.57
CA PRO A 56 9.86 7.70 -2.68
C PRO A 56 10.73 6.86 -1.70
N PRO A 57 10.39 6.54 -0.43
CA PRO A 57 11.32 5.75 0.41
C PRO A 57 11.06 4.24 0.46
N ILE A 58 9.80 3.76 0.45
CA ILE A 58 9.50 2.35 0.79
C ILE A 58 10.04 1.37 -0.25
N GLY A 59 9.68 1.57 -1.51
CA GLY A 59 10.01 0.63 -2.57
C GLY A 59 11.49 0.63 -2.94
N LEU A 60 12.20 1.72 -2.66
CA LEU A 60 13.56 1.95 -3.17
C LEU A 60 14.57 0.95 -2.59
N PHE A 61 14.61 0.80 -1.26
CA PHE A 61 15.55 -0.11 -0.60
C PHE A 61 15.25 -1.58 -0.88
N ALA A 62 13.96 -1.96 -0.87
CA ALA A 62 13.54 -3.31 -1.23
C ALA A 62 13.91 -3.62 -2.69
N ALA A 63 13.53 -2.75 -3.63
CA ALA A 63 13.86 -2.91 -5.04
C ALA A 63 15.37 -2.94 -5.28
N TYR A 64 16.15 -2.15 -4.56
CA TYR A 64 17.61 -2.19 -4.65
C TYR A 64 18.18 -3.57 -4.29
N ASN A 65 17.72 -4.16 -3.19
CA ASN A 65 18.16 -5.50 -2.79
C ASN A 65 17.75 -6.56 -3.82
N TYR A 66 16.51 -6.55 -4.31
CA TYR A 66 16.07 -7.46 -5.37
C TYR A 66 16.79 -7.23 -6.70
N TYR A 67 17.14 -5.99 -7.03
CA TYR A 67 17.92 -5.66 -8.22
C TYR A 67 19.33 -6.26 -8.14
N LYS A 68 19.99 -6.12 -6.98
CA LYS A 68 21.34 -6.63 -6.75
C LYS A 68 21.40 -8.16 -6.90
N GLU A 69 20.36 -8.85 -6.45
CA GLU A 69 20.24 -10.32 -6.59
C GLU A 69 19.73 -10.76 -7.97
N GLY A 70 19.51 -9.84 -8.91
CA GLY A 70 19.07 -10.15 -10.27
C GLY A 70 17.60 -10.53 -10.42
N TYR A 71 16.76 -10.29 -9.40
CA TYR A 71 15.34 -10.63 -9.39
C TYR A 71 14.42 -9.55 -9.99
N ILE A 72 14.98 -8.52 -10.63
CA ILE A 72 14.20 -7.45 -11.27
C ILE A 72 14.32 -7.51 -12.79
N ASN A 73 13.18 -7.71 -13.45
CA ASN A 73 13.04 -7.46 -14.88
C ASN A 73 12.74 -5.98 -15.13
N LEU A 74 13.78 -5.19 -15.46
CA LEU A 74 13.65 -3.75 -15.69
C LEU A 74 12.68 -3.39 -16.82
N LYS A 75 12.61 -4.20 -17.87
CA LYS A 75 11.69 -3.95 -18.99
C LYS A 75 10.24 -4.05 -18.53
N PHE A 76 9.91 -5.08 -17.76
CA PHE A 76 8.56 -5.26 -17.22
C PHE A 76 8.24 -4.15 -16.21
N ALA A 77 9.18 -3.83 -15.32
CA ALA A 77 9.04 -2.77 -14.33
C ALA A 77 8.73 -1.41 -14.99
N LEU A 78 9.46 -1.03 -16.06
CA LEU A 78 9.26 0.24 -16.75
C LEU A 78 7.91 0.32 -17.47
N ILE A 79 7.52 -0.75 -18.19
CA ILE A 79 6.22 -0.81 -18.88
C ILE A 79 5.08 -0.71 -17.86
N MET A 80 5.17 -1.47 -16.77
CA MET A 80 4.18 -1.45 -15.71
C MET A 80 4.14 -0.11 -15.00
N ALA A 81 5.28 0.54 -14.73
CA ALA A 81 5.34 1.86 -14.10
C ALA A 81 4.66 2.93 -14.98
N ALA A 82 4.90 2.91 -16.29
CA ALA A 82 4.24 3.83 -17.22
C ALA A 82 2.71 3.65 -17.23
N ALA A 83 2.24 2.40 -17.35
CA ALA A 83 0.82 2.10 -17.31
C ALA A 83 0.19 2.43 -15.94
N PHE A 84 0.92 2.17 -14.85
CA PHE A 84 0.51 2.46 -13.48
C PHE A 84 0.31 3.96 -13.26
N MET A 85 1.19 4.83 -13.75
CA MET A 85 1.01 6.28 -13.63
C MET A 85 -0.32 6.74 -14.23
N VAL A 86 -0.65 6.26 -15.43
CA VAL A 86 -1.90 6.60 -16.11
C VAL A 86 -3.10 6.06 -15.34
N GLY A 87 -3.09 4.76 -15.00
CA GLY A 87 -4.17 4.11 -14.27
C GLY A 87 -4.42 4.72 -12.90
N SER A 88 -3.36 5.00 -12.14
CA SER A 88 -3.43 5.62 -10.82
C SER A 88 -3.97 7.04 -10.88
N PHE A 89 -3.60 7.83 -11.89
CA PHE A 89 -4.08 9.21 -12.01
C PHE A 89 -5.61 9.26 -12.20
N PHE A 90 -6.14 8.52 -13.17
CA PHE A 90 -7.58 8.53 -13.43
C PHE A 90 -8.39 7.85 -12.33
N SER A 91 -7.92 6.71 -11.81
CA SER A 91 -8.63 5.98 -10.76
C SER A 91 -8.64 6.73 -9.42
N SER A 92 -7.55 7.41 -9.04
CA SER A 92 -7.50 8.21 -7.81
C SER A 92 -8.48 9.39 -7.86
N LYS A 93 -8.59 10.07 -9.01
CA LYS A 93 -9.57 11.15 -9.20
C LYS A 93 -10.99 10.67 -9.00
N LEU A 94 -11.33 9.48 -9.51
CA LEU A 94 -12.63 8.86 -9.28
C LEU A 94 -12.80 8.44 -7.81
N ALA A 95 -11.78 7.82 -7.21
CA ALA A 95 -11.83 7.28 -5.85
C ALA A 95 -12.08 8.34 -4.78
N VAL A 96 -11.55 9.56 -4.95
CA VAL A 96 -11.77 10.67 -4.01
C VAL A 96 -13.23 11.16 -4.02
N SER A 97 -13.97 10.94 -5.11
CA SER A 97 -15.40 11.30 -5.21
C SER A 97 -16.35 10.21 -4.71
N ILE A 98 -15.86 8.99 -4.46
CA ILE A 98 -16.68 7.87 -4.00
C ILE A 98 -16.78 7.91 -2.47
N PRO A 99 -17.95 7.62 -1.86
CA PRO A 99 -18.07 7.55 -0.41
C PRO A 99 -17.06 6.59 0.23
N ALA A 100 -16.44 7.02 1.33
CA ALA A 100 -15.48 6.24 2.12
C ALA A 100 -15.96 4.82 2.47
N SER A 101 -17.25 4.66 2.79
CA SER A 101 -17.85 3.36 3.11
C SER A 101 -17.83 2.38 1.93
N THR A 102 -18.01 2.89 0.71
CA THR A 102 -17.96 2.11 -0.53
C THR A 102 -16.52 1.71 -0.87
N ILE A 103 -15.57 2.65 -0.76
CA ILE A 103 -14.13 2.34 -0.95
C ILE A 103 -13.67 1.28 0.05
N ARG A 104 -14.06 1.43 1.32
CA ARG A 104 -13.73 0.46 2.37
C ARG A 104 -14.30 -0.92 2.05
N LYS A 105 -15.57 -1.03 1.65
CA LYS A 105 -16.19 -2.31 1.25
C LYS A 105 -15.48 -2.93 0.05
N ALA A 106 -15.18 -2.14 -0.97
CA ALA A 106 -14.46 -2.62 -2.16
C ALA A 106 -13.07 -3.16 -1.80
N PHE A 107 -12.33 -2.43 -0.95
CA PHE A 107 -11.03 -2.87 -0.44
C PHE A 107 -11.13 -4.17 0.38
N SER A 108 -12.11 -4.27 1.27
CA SER A 108 -12.37 -5.49 2.05
C SER A 108 -12.67 -6.70 1.16
N ILE A 109 -13.55 -6.54 0.16
CA ILE A 109 -13.89 -7.62 -0.79
C ILE A 109 -12.63 -8.05 -1.56
N PHE A 110 -11.84 -7.08 -2.04
CA PHE A 110 -10.58 -7.37 -2.72
C PHE A 110 -9.62 -8.19 -1.86
N LEU A 111 -9.42 -7.80 -0.60
CA LEU A 111 -8.55 -8.53 0.34
C LEU A 111 -9.05 -9.96 0.59
N VAL A 112 -10.36 -10.16 0.75
CA VAL A 112 -10.95 -11.50 0.92
C VAL A 112 -10.69 -12.37 -0.30
N ILE A 113 -10.89 -11.82 -1.51
CA ILE A 113 -10.62 -12.56 -2.76
C ILE A 113 -9.15 -12.96 -2.85
N VAL A 114 -8.24 -12.02 -2.57
CA VAL A 114 -6.79 -12.30 -2.57
C VAL A 114 -6.44 -13.39 -1.56
N ALA A 115 -6.95 -13.28 -0.33
CA ALA A 115 -6.70 -14.26 0.72
C ALA A 115 -7.20 -15.67 0.35
N ILE A 116 -8.43 -15.78 -0.14
CA ILE A 116 -9.01 -17.05 -0.61
C ILE A 116 -8.17 -17.62 -1.74
N LYS A 117 -7.84 -16.80 -2.75
CA LYS A 117 -7.05 -17.26 -3.89
C LYS A 117 -5.67 -17.75 -3.44
N MET A 118 -4.99 -17.03 -2.54
CA MET A 118 -3.69 -17.45 -2.01
C MET A 118 -3.79 -18.75 -1.21
N PHE A 119 -4.87 -18.95 -0.45
CA PHE A 119 -5.07 -20.15 0.35
C PHE A 119 -5.34 -21.40 -0.50
N PHE A 120 -6.04 -21.25 -1.62
CA PHE A 120 -6.39 -22.36 -2.52
C PHE A 120 -5.49 -22.47 -3.76
N SER A 121 -4.57 -21.54 -3.96
CA SER A 121 -3.54 -21.66 -5.00
C SER A 121 -2.57 -22.76 -4.58
N LYS A 122 -2.35 -23.74 -5.48
CA LYS A 122 -1.30 -24.74 -5.32
C LYS A 122 0.08 -24.11 -5.31
#